data_AF-A0A4S8M117-F1
#
_entry.id   AF-A0A4S8M117-F1
#
_cell.length_a   1.000
_cell.length_b   1.000
_cell.length_c   1.000
_cell.angle_alpha   90.00
_cell.angle_beta   90.00
_cell.angle_gamma   90.00
#
_symmetry.space_group_name_H-M   'P 1'
#
loop_
_entity.id
_entity.type
_entity.pdbx_description
1 polymer ?
#
loop_
_entity_poly.entity_id
_entity_poly.type
_entity_poly.pdbx_seq_one_letter_code
_entity_poly.pdbx_strand_id
1 'polypeptide(L)'
;MLYPQGEGYPLWIPEPSDETLENCKDGIEVGDVGFITQDGSFEFLFNLTLPANHDIHKWRVPSNFEPLNLVAGNSNRKNYFLPGQTVHSQGTEIHDSATYFNVRISNLPIDANIGFQLCSCHSEGAALLLPQGASKTWYPKTDDLRDFAAAHAETWYCHFQGYSDIKNGSLYIISGFLKTACYHTAV
;
A
#
# COMPACT_ATOMS: atom_id res chain seq x y z
N MET A 1 -6.91 8.63 8.87
CA MET A 1 -6.49 7.50 8.02
C MET A 1 -7.30 7.42 6.73
N LEU A 2 -6.72 6.84 5.69
CA LEU A 2 -7.35 6.56 4.38
C LEU A 2 -8.27 5.33 4.39
N TYR A 3 -8.03 4.39 5.30
CA TYR A 3 -8.80 3.15 5.40
C TYR A 3 -10.31 3.36 5.60
N PRO A 4 -10.79 4.26 6.50
CA PRO A 4 -12.22 4.58 6.61
C PRO A 4 -12.86 5.18 5.35
N GLN A 5 -12.06 5.69 4.40
CA GLN A 5 -12.54 6.20 3.12
C GLN A 5 -12.59 5.13 2.03
N GLY A 6 -12.21 3.88 2.33
CA GLY A 6 -12.17 2.79 1.35
C GLY A 6 -10.95 2.84 0.42
N GLU A 7 -9.92 3.61 0.79
CA GLU A 7 -8.70 3.77 0.00
C GLU A 7 -7.56 2.83 0.40
N GLY A 8 -7.83 1.95 1.38
CA GLY A 8 -6.86 0.97 1.87
C GLY A 8 -6.03 1.48 3.04
N TYR A 9 -5.03 0.69 3.44
CA TYR A 9 -4.18 1.01 4.59
C TYR A 9 -2.98 1.87 4.14
N PRO A 10 -2.79 3.07 4.69
CA PRO A 10 -1.62 3.89 4.37
C PRO A 10 -0.37 3.28 5.01
N LEU A 11 0.71 3.15 4.25
CA LEU A 11 2.04 2.81 4.78
C LEU A 11 2.74 4.09 5.21
N TRP A 12 3.49 4.01 6.31
CA TRP A 12 4.33 5.12 6.76
C TRP A 12 5.59 5.24 5.91
N ILE A 13 6.16 4.09 5.55
CA ILE A 13 7.32 3.95 4.68
C ILE A 13 6.85 3.11 3.49
N PRO A 14 6.40 3.75 2.39
CA PRO A 14 5.89 3.04 1.22
C PRO A 14 6.99 2.41 0.37
N GLU A 15 8.25 2.79 0.58
CA GLU A 15 9.38 2.23 -0.13
C GLU A 15 9.57 0.74 0.21
N PRO A 16 10.01 -0.08 -0.76
CA PRO A 16 10.22 -1.51 -0.55
C PRO A 16 11.30 -1.76 0.53
N SER A 17 11.04 -2.74 1.39
CA SER A 17 11.87 -3.12 2.54
C SER A 17 13.20 -3.78 2.16
N ASP A 18 13.28 -4.43 1.00
CA ASP A 18 14.49 -5.12 0.51
C ASP A 18 14.74 -4.80 -0.97
N GLU A 19 15.75 -3.97 -1.22
CA GLU A 19 16.20 -3.60 -2.57
C GLU A 19 16.72 -4.78 -3.40
N THR A 20 16.98 -5.94 -2.76
CA THR A 20 17.49 -7.14 -3.40
C THR A 20 16.39 -8.10 -3.87
N LEU A 21 15.10 -7.81 -3.62
CA LEU A 21 13.98 -8.57 -4.19
C LEU A 21 13.69 -8.08 -5.61
N GLU A 22 13.40 -9.00 -6.54
CA GLU A 22 12.99 -8.61 -7.91
C GLU A 22 11.71 -7.74 -7.89
N ASN A 23 10.86 -7.92 -6.88
CA ASN A 23 9.67 -7.10 -6.63
C ASN A 23 10.01 -5.64 -6.25
N CYS A 24 11.28 -5.28 -6.04
CA CYS A 24 11.66 -3.92 -5.69
C CYS A 24 11.44 -2.92 -6.84
N LYS A 25 11.36 -3.38 -8.10
CA LYS A 25 11.15 -2.47 -9.25
C LYS A 25 9.73 -1.94 -9.33
N ASP A 26 8.76 -2.82 -9.08
CA ASP A 26 7.35 -2.48 -9.19
C ASP A 26 6.72 -2.19 -7.81
N GLY A 27 7.35 -2.64 -6.72
CA GLY A 27 6.86 -2.45 -5.36
C GLY A 27 5.69 -3.40 -5.04
N ILE A 28 4.83 -3.03 -4.11
CA ILE A 28 3.70 -3.89 -3.70
C ILE A 28 2.78 -4.22 -4.89
N GLU A 29 2.43 -5.51 -5.03
CA GLU A 29 1.56 -6.03 -6.06
C GLU A 29 0.36 -6.82 -5.48
N VAL A 30 -0.66 -7.03 -6.31
CA VAL A 30 -1.80 -7.87 -5.94
C VAL A 30 -1.32 -9.30 -5.69
N GLY A 31 -1.79 -9.89 -4.58
CA GLY A 31 -1.42 -11.24 -4.18
C GLY A 31 -0.18 -11.30 -3.28
N ASP A 32 0.52 -10.18 -3.06
CA ASP A 32 1.57 -10.13 -2.06
C ASP A 32 1.00 -10.43 -0.67
N VAL A 33 1.71 -11.28 0.07
CA VAL A 33 1.43 -11.63 1.45
C VAL A 33 2.57 -11.13 2.31
N GLY A 34 2.22 -10.44 3.39
CA GLY A 34 3.20 -9.80 4.25
C GLY A 34 2.58 -9.27 5.54
N PHE A 35 3.34 -8.45 6.25
CA PHE A 35 2.87 -7.78 7.45
C PHE A 35 3.41 -6.36 7.51
N ILE A 36 2.74 -5.51 8.29
CA ILE A 36 3.19 -4.14 8.53
C ILE A 36 4.13 -4.16 9.74
N THR A 37 5.33 -3.65 9.55
CA THR A 37 6.38 -3.59 10.58
C THR A 37 6.14 -2.43 11.55
N GLN A 38 6.88 -2.39 12.66
CA GLN A 38 6.69 -1.35 13.70
C GLN A 38 7.03 0.07 13.22
N ASP A 39 7.95 0.19 12.26
CA ASP A 39 8.30 1.43 11.56
C ASP A 39 7.30 1.81 10.46
N GLY A 40 6.30 0.96 10.19
CA GLY A 40 5.21 1.21 9.26
C GLY A 40 5.54 0.92 7.79
N SER A 41 6.60 0.14 7.55
CA SER A 41 6.92 -0.48 6.26
C SER A 41 6.07 -1.73 6.02
N PHE A 42 6.01 -2.20 4.78
CA PHE A 42 5.47 -3.53 4.46
C PHE A 42 6.61 -4.53 4.24
N GLU A 43 6.65 -5.59 5.05
CA GLU A 43 7.57 -6.71 4.87
C GLU A 43 6.92 -7.76 3.99
N PHE A 44 7.52 -7.99 2.82
CA PHE A 44 7.07 -9.01 1.87
C PHE A 44 7.53 -10.42 2.28
N LEU A 45 6.62 -11.38 2.27
CA LEU A 45 6.91 -12.79 2.54
C LEU A 45 6.92 -13.62 1.25
N PHE A 46 5.79 -13.62 0.52
CA PHE A 46 5.60 -14.35 -0.73
C PHE A 46 4.42 -13.76 -1.52
N ASN A 47 4.24 -14.15 -2.79
CA ASN A 47 3.06 -13.80 -3.58
C ASN A 47 2.23 -15.06 -3.86
N LEU A 48 0.96 -15.03 -3.48
CA LEU A 48 0.06 -16.17 -3.59
C LEU A 48 -0.28 -16.58 -5.03
N THR A 49 -0.04 -15.74 -6.03
CA THR A 49 -0.38 -15.99 -7.44
C THR A 49 0.77 -16.59 -8.24
N LEU A 50 1.98 -16.59 -7.67
CA LEU A 50 3.20 -17.02 -8.35
C LEU A 50 3.57 -18.44 -7.92
N PRO A 51 4.26 -19.21 -8.79
CA PRO A 51 4.64 -20.57 -8.47
C PRO A 51 5.65 -20.63 -7.31
N ALA A 52 5.66 -21.74 -6.57
CA ALA A 52 6.52 -21.95 -5.40
C ALA A 52 8.01 -21.66 -5.67
N ASN A 53 8.47 -22.02 -6.87
CA ASN A 53 9.84 -21.87 -7.33
C ASN A 53 10.13 -20.50 -7.99
N HIS A 54 9.21 -19.53 -7.91
CA HIS A 54 9.46 -18.20 -8.43
C HIS A 54 10.59 -17.52 -7.64
N ASP A 55 11.50 -16.84 -8.35
CA ASP A 55 12.74 -16.29 -7.76
C ASP A 55 12.46 -15.30 -6.61
N ILE A 56 11.38 -14.52 -6.74
CA ILE A 56 10.95 -13.57 -5.69
C ILE A 56 10.71 -14.24 -4.33
N HIS A 57 10.33 -15.52 -4.30
CA HIS A 57 10.02 -16.21 -3.05
C HIS A 57 11.27 -16.51 -2.25
N LYS A 58 12.47 -16.57 -2.85
CA LYS A 58 13.74 -16.90 -2.16
C LYS A 58 13.59 -18.07 -1.16
N TRP A 59 12.78 -19.08 -1.49
CA TRP A 59 12.44 -20.24 -0.64
C TRP A 59 11.60 -19.97 0.62
N ARG A 60 10.87 -18.85 0.66
CA ARG A 60 10.03 -18.42 1.79
C ARG A 60 8.61 -19.00 1.78
N VAL A 61 8.26 -19.85 0.80
CA VAL A 61 6.90 -20.42 0.74
C VAL A 61 6.77 -21.67 1.64
N PRO A 62 5.58 -21.92 2.24
CA PRO A 62 5.29 -23.16 2.93
C PRO A 62 5.47 -24.40 2.05
N SER A 63 5.78 -25.56 2.64
CA SER A 63 6.05 -26.80 1.90
C SER A 63 4.88 -27.33 1.08
N ASN A 64 3.65 -27.00 1.46
CA ASN A 64 2.40 -27.35 0.77
C ASN A 64 1.81 -26.15 -0.01
N PHE A 65 2.66 -25.18 -0.38
CA PHE A 65 2.20 -24.00 -1.09
C PHE A 65 1.69 -24.35 -2.50
N GLU A 66 0.43 -24.01 -2.73
CA GLU A 66 -0.22 -24.06 -4.04
C GLU A 66 -0.58 -22.63 -4.47
N PRO A 67 -0.19 -22.19 -5.68
CA PRO A 67 -0.55 -20.85 -6.15
C PRO A 67 -2.06 -20.72 -6.34
N LEU A 68 -2.63 -19.61 -5.91
CA LEU A 68 -3.99 -19.23 -6.25
C LEU A 68 -4.05 -18.82 -7.73
N ASN A 69 -4.87 -19.54 -8.48
CA ASN A 69 -5.20 -19.15 -9.84
C ASN A 69 -6.27 -18.05 -9.82
N LEU A 70 -5.88 -16.82 -10.18
CA LEU A 70 -6.82 -15.70 -10.28
C LEU A 70 -7.78 -15.92 -11.46
N VAL A 71 -9.08 -16.01 -11.15
CA VAL A 71 -10.13 -16.24 -12.16
C VAL A 71 -10.41 -14.96 -12.97
N ALA A 72 -9.99 -13.80 -12.47
CA ALA A 72 -10.15 -12.51 -13.13
C ALA A 72 -8.79 -11.79 -13.29
N GLY A 73 -8.71 -10.87 -14.24
CA GLY A 73 -7.60 -9.92 -14.29
C GLY A 73 -7.77 -8.80 -13.26
N ASN A 74 -6.67 -8.14 -12.94
CA ASN A 74 -6.70 -6.92 -12.13
C ASN A 74 -7.43 -5.79 -12.88
N SER A 75 -8.20 -5.02 -12.14
CA SER A 75 -8.76 -3.75 -12.61
C SER A 75 -7.78 -2.62 -12.32
N ASN A 76 -7.69 -1.63 -13.22
CA ASN A 76 -6.82 -0.48 -13.06
C ASN A 76 -7.53 0.82 -13.44
N ARG A 77 -7.26 1.89 -12.69
CA ARG A 77 -7.66 3.25 -13.00
C ARG A 77 -6.45 4.18 -12.86
N LYS A 78 -5.87 4.59 -13.99
CA LYS A 78 -4.66 5.44 -14.05
C LYS A 78 -4.82 6.80 -13.38
N ASN A 79 -5.95 7.47 -13.62
CA ASN A 79 -6.26 8.78 -13.07
C ASN A 79 -7.29 8.62 -11.93
N TYR A 80 -6.95 7.83 -10.92
CA TYR A 80 -7.82 7.65 -9.76
C TYR A 80 -7.84 8.92 -8.93
N PHE A 81 -6.64 9.40 -8.57
CA PHE A 81 -6.43 10.76 -8.09
C PHE A 81 -5.80 11.61 -9.19
N LEU A 82 -6.33 12.81 -9.40
CA LEU A 82 -5.80 13.79 -10.35
C LEU A 82 -4.57 14.51 -9.76
N PRO A 83 -3.67 15.02 -10.60
CA PRO A 83 -2.56 15.87 -10.18
C PRO A 83 -3.00 17.04 -9.29
N GLY A 84 -2.30 17.22 -8.16
CA GLY A 84 -2.56 18.27 -7.18
C GLY A 84 -3.70 17.97 -6.19
N GLN A 85 -4.32 16.79 -6.26
CA GLN A 85 -5.31 16.39 -5.25
C GLN A 85 -4.63 16.06 -3.92
N THR A 86 -5.39 16.27 -2.84
CA THR A 86 -4.98 15.93 -1.49
C THR A 86 -5.92 14.88 -0.92
N VAL A 87 -5.36 13.89 -0.26
CA VAL A 87 -6.10 12.85 0.46
C VAL A 87 -5.81 13.00 1.94
N HIS A 88 -6.83 13.02 2.79
CA HIS A 88 -6.64 13.30 4.20
C HIS A 88 -7.54 12.48 5.09
N SER A 89 -7.20 12.43 6.37
CA SER A 89 -7.97 11.76 7.38
C SER A 89 -9.39 12.34 7.50
N GLN A 90 -10.37 11.50 7.85
CA GLN A 90 -11.69 12.00 8.24
C GLN A 90 -11.56 12.99 9.40
N GLY A 91 -12.32 14.08 9.37
CA GLY A 91 -12.26 15.14 10.38
C GLY A 91 -11.05 16.07 10.25
N THR A 92 -10.20 15.89 9.24
CA THR A 92 -9.12 16.81 8.89
C THR A 92 -9.57 17.79 7.82
N GLU A 93 -9.36 19.07 8.07
CA GLU A 93 -9.43 20.17 7.12
C GLU A 93 -8.02 20.63 6.74
N ILE A 94 -7.85 20.99 5.48
CA ILE A 94 -6.60 21.52 4.96
C ILE A 94 -6.84 22.97 4.63
N HIS A 95 -6.14 23.87 5.32
CA HIS A 95 -6.21 25.28 5.05
C HIS A 95 -5.05 25.71 4.18
N ASP A 96 -5.39 26.33 3.05
CA ASP A 96 -4.45 26.91 2.12
C ASP A 96 -3.78 28.14 2.76
N SER A 97 -2.46 28.08 2.95
CA SER A 97 -1.69 29.31 3.02
C SER A 97 -1.68 29.89 1.60
N ALA A 98 -2.54 30.89 1.37
CA ALA A 98 -3.00 31.45 0.09
C ALA A 98 -1.93 31.90 -0.94
N THR A 99 -0.66 31.58 -0.76
CA THR A 99 0.46 31.96 -1.64
C THR A 99 1.00 30.82 -2.51
N TYR A 100 0.77 29.55 -2.20
CA TYR A 100 1.48 28.43 -2.88
C TYR A 100 0.61 27.48 -3.71
N PHE A 101 -0.71 27.40 -3.47
CA PHE A 101 -1.60 26.45 -4.19
C PHE A 101 -2.20 26.99 -5.50
N ASN A 102 -2.24 28.32 -5.69
CA ASN A 102 -2.76 28.92 -6.94
C ASN A 102 -1.76 28.85 -8.11
N VAL A 103 -0.52 28.39 -7.87
CA VAL A 103 0.38 27.95 -8.95
C VAL A 103 -0.01 26.51 -9.25
N ARG A 104 -0.53 26.24 -10.46
CA ARG A 104 -0.87 24.87 -10.90
C ARG A 104 0.25 23.91 -10.49
N ILE A 105 -0.04 23.06 -9.50
CA ILE A 105 0.93 22.13 -8.87
C ILE A 105 1.58 21.21 -9.92
N SER A 106 0.96 21.06 -11.09
CA SER A 106 1.50 20.41 -12.28
C SER A 106 2.89 20.92 -12.73
N ASN A 107 3.28 22.15 -12.36
CA ASN A 107 4.47 22.83 -12.90
C ASN A 107 5.47 23.31 -11.83
N LEU A 108 5.33 22.90 -10.56
CA LEU A 108 6.34 23.30 -9.56
C LEU A 108 7.64 22.50 -9.76
N PRO A 109 8.81 23.17 -9.73
CA PRO A 109 10.08 22.48 -9.61
C PRO A 109 10.08 21.60 -8.36
N ILE A 110 10.76 20.46 -8.43
CA ILE A 110 10.85 19.44 -7.36
C ILE A 110 11.36 20.06 -6.03
N ASP A 111 12.03 21.22 -6.08
CA ASP A 111 12.60 21.94 -4.93
C ASP A 111 11.72 23.07 -4.36
N ALA A 112 10.44 23.17 -4.73
CA ALA A 112 9.56 24.20 -4.20
C ALA A 112 9.05 23.86 -2.80
N ASN A 113 9.19 24.80 -1.86
CA ASN A 113 8.69 24.65 -0.50
C ASN A 113 7.16 24.77 -0.49
N ILE A 114 6.45 23.64 -0.36
CA ILE A 114 4.99 23.58 -0.25
C ILE A 114 4.62 23.60 1.24
N GLY A 115 4.13 24.73 1.73
CA GLY A 115 3.58 24.86 3.08
C GLY A 115 2.06 24.68 3.10
N PHE A 116 1.55 23.81 3.96
CA PHE A 116 0.12 23.61 4.20
C PHE A 116 -0.15 23.54 5.70
N GLN A 117 -1.32 24.04 6.12
CA GLN A 117 -1.75 23.95 7.51
C GLN A 117 -2.81 22.86 7.63
N LEU A 118 -2.56 21.92 8.54
CA LEU A 118 -3.47 20.84 8.84
C LEU A 118 -4.26 21.17 10.11
N CYS A 119 -5.58 21.17 10.02
CA CYS A 119 -6.47 21.33 11.17
C CYS A 119 -7.29 20.04 11.31
N SER A 120 -7.13 19.32 12.41
CA SER A 120 -7.91 18.11 12.68
C SER A 120 -8.83 18.33 13.87
N CYS A 121 -10.09 17.90 13.79
CA CYS A 121 -10.98 17.85 14.95
C CYS A 121 -10.66 16.68 15.89
N HIS A 122 -9.70 15.82 15.51
CA HIS A 122 -9.19 14.71 16.30
C HIS A 122 -7.78 15.01 16.83
N SER A 123 -7.33 14.24 17.83
CA SER A 123 -5.96 14.33 18.35
C SER A 123 -4.89 13.98 17.32
N GLU A 124 -5.29 13.33 16.23
CA GLU A 124 -4.44 12.88 15.15
C GLU A 124 -5.05 13.31 13.80
N GLY A 125 -4.19 13.63 12.84
CA GLY A 125 -4.57 13.96 11.49
C GLY A 125 -3.41 13.68 10.55
N ALA A 126 -3.72 13.44 9.29
CA ALA A 126 -2.69 13.26 8.28
C ALA A 126 -3.27 13.64 6.93
N ALA A 127 -2.46 14.27 6.10
CA ALA A 127 -2.78 14.59 4.72
C ALA A 127 -1.63 14.20 3.80
N LEU A 128 -1.99 13.71 2.62
CA LEU A 128 -1.12 13.29 1.55
C LEU A 128 -1.46 14.13 0.31
N LEU A 129 -0.55 15.03 -0.06
CA LEU A 129 -0.62 15.75 -1.33
C LEU A 129 -0.02 14.88 -2.44
N LEU A 130 -0.73 14.82 -3.57
CA LEU A 130 -0.35 14.02 -4.74
C LEU A 130 -0.07 14.93 -5.94
N PRO A 131 1.13 15.53 -6.06
CA PRO A 131 1.44 16.48 -7.13
C PRO A 131 1.20 15.91 -8.53
N GLN A 132 1.50 14.64 -8.73
CA GLN A 132 1.30 13.92 -10.00
C GLN A 132 0.04 13.05 -10.03
N GLY A 133 -0.80 13.10 -8.98
CA GLY A 133 -1.97 12.24 -8.84
C GLY A 133 -1.56 10.81 -8.46
N ALA A 134 -2.48 9.87 -8.61
CA ALA A 134 -2.20 8.46 -8.34
C ALA A 134 -3.10 7.53 -9.14
N SER A 135 -2.57 6.33 -9.40
CA SER A 135 -3.28 5.23 -10.05
C SER A 135 -3.70 4.18 -9.03
N LYS A 136 -4.88 3.59 -9.23
CA LYS A 136 -5.41 2.51 -8.40
C LYS A 136 -5.47 1.22 -9.18
N THR A 137 -4.94 0.14 -8.61
CA THR A 137 -5.08 -1.23 -9.12
C THR A 137 -5.76 -2.07 -8.04
N TRP A 138 -6.70 -2.93 -8.41
CA TRP A 138 -7.33 -3.85 -7.47
C TRP A 138 -7.81 -5.13 -8.15
N TYR A 139 -7.86 -6.20 -7.37
CA TYR A 139 -8.50 -7.45 -7.77
C TYR A 139 -10.01 -7.38 -7.46
N PRO A 140 -10.90 -7.54 -8.46
CA PRO A 140 -12.32 -7.33 -8.27
C PRO A 140 -13.01 -8.45 -7.46
N LYS A 141 -12.44 -9.65 -7.40
CA LYS A 141 -13.02 -10.80 -6.68
C LYS A 141 -12.33 -11.02 -5.34
N THR A 142 -12.45 -10.05 -4.44
CA THR A 142 -11.81 -10.14 -3.11
C THR A 142 -12.26 -11.34 -2.28
N ASP A 143 -13.43 -11.91 -2.58
CA ASP A 143 -13.90 -13.16 -1.98
C ASP A 143 -12.96 -14.33 -2.27
N ASP A 144 -12.40 -14.46 -3.49
CA ASP A 144 -11.44 -15.53 -3.81
C ASP A 144 -10.19 -15.43 -2.92
N LEU A 145 -9.70 -14.20 -2.71
CA LEU A 145 -8.54 -13.95 -1.85
C LEU A 145 -8.85 -14.27 -0.39
N ARG A 146 -10.04 -13.88 0.09
CA ARG A 146 -10.47 -14.12 1.47
C ARG A 146 -10.65 -15.60 1.74
N ASP A 147 -11.31 -16.32 0.84
CA ASP A 147 -11.60 -17.75 1.01
C ASP A 147 -10.28 -18.55 0.94
N PHE A 148 -9.37 -18.15 0.06
CA PHE A 148 -8.01 -18.70 0.01
C PHE A 148 -7.22 -18.42 1.28
N ALA A 149 -7.31 -17.20 1.83
CA ALA A 149 -6.70 -16.85 3.11
C ALA A 149 -7.24 -17.71 4.24
N ALA A 150 -8.58 -17.84 4.35
CA ALA A 150 -9.23 -18.58 5.42
C ALA A 150 -8.81 -20.06 5.43
N ALA A 151 -8.57 -20.65 4.25
CA ALA A 151 -8.11 -22.03 4.15
C ALA A 151 -6.64 -22.25 4.55
N HIS A 152 -5.79 -21.22 4.51
CA HIS A 152 -4.34 -21.38 4.64
C HIS A 152 -3.68 -20.52 5.74
N ALA A 153 -4.39 -19.53 6.29
CA ALA A 153 -3.83 -18.52 7.20
C ALA A 153 -3.13 -19.14 8.42
N GLU A 154 -3.68 -20.21 8.99
CA GLU A 154 -3.05 -20.93 10.11
C GLU A 154 -1.71 -21.55 9.69
N THR A 155 -1.65 -22.19 8.53
CA THR A 155 -0.41 -22.80 8.02
C THR A 155 0.65 -21.74 7.76
N TRP A 156 0.26 -20.60 7.17
CA TRP A 156 1.17 -19.49 6.93
C TRP A 156 1.68 -18.89 8.24
N TYR A 157 0.80 -18.62 9.19
CA TYR A 157 1.19 -18.08 10.49
C TYR A 157 2.18 -18.99 11.21
N CYS A 158 1.90 -20.30 11.28
CA CYS A 158 2.80 -21.28 11.88
C CYS A 158 4.16 -21.36 11.16
N HIS A 159 4.17 -21.22 9.83
CA HIS A 159 5.41 -21.22 9.04
C HIS A 159 6.32 -20.02 9.37
N PHE A 160 5.73 -18.84 9.57
CA PHE A 160 6.48 -17.60 9.79
C PHE A 160 6.66 -17.19 11.26
N GLN A 161 6.14 -17.96 12.23
CA GLN A 161 6.22 -17.64 13.65
C GLN A 161 7.67 -17.46 14.17
N GLY A 162 8.67 -18.07 13.50
CA GLY A 162 10.10 -17.91 13.81
C GLY A 162 10.85 -16.91 12.91
N TYR A 163 10.21 -16.33 11.89
CA TYR A 163 10.84 -15.42 10.95
C TYR A 163 10.94 -13.99 11.50
N SER A 164 9.90 -13.53 12.19
CA SER A 164 9.82 -12.19 12.81
C SER A 164 8.79 -12.19 13.94
N ASP A 165 8.63 -11.08 14.66
CA ASP A 165 7.60 -10.88 15.69
C ASP A 165 6.20 -10.66 15.06
N ILE A 166 5.81 -11.59 14.18
CA ILE A 166 4.53 -11.59 13.49
C ILE A 166 3.46 -11.97 14.51
N LYS A 167 2.50 -11.08 14.71
CA LYS A 167 1.40 -11.29 15.64
C LYS A 167 0.27 -12.06 14.94
N ASN A 168 -0.46 -12.86 15.70
CA ASN A 168 -1.67 -13.47 15.18
C ASN A 168 -2.62 -12.37 14.64
N GLY A 169 -3.10 -12.54 13.42
CA GLY A 169 -3.95 -11.56 12.73
C GLY A 169 -3.22 -10.37 12.10
N SER A 170 -1.87 -10.37 12.07
CA SER A 170 -1.11 -9.29 11.42
C SER A 170 -0.66 -9.59 9.99
N LEU A 171 -1.02 -10.75 9.44
CA LEU A 171 -0.77 -11.07 8.04
C LEU A 171 -1.82 -10.40 7.15
N TYR A 172 -1.36 -9.74 6.09
CA TYR A 172 -2.17 -9.10 5.08
C TYR A 172 -1.97 -9.78 3.73
N ILE A 173 -3.06 -9.90 2.99
CA ILE A 173 -3.04 -10.14 1.55
C ILE A 173 -3.34 -8.83 0.86
N ILE A 174 -2.50 -8.45 -0.09
CA ILE A 174 -2.72 -7.27 -0.90
C ILE A 174 -3.78 -7.58 -1.98
N SER A 175 -4.97 -7.03 -1.81
CA SER A 175 -6.05 -7.10 -2.80
C SER A 175 -6.01 -5.98 -3.82
N GLY A 176 -5.14 -4.98 -3.63
CA GLY A 176 -5.02 -3.79 -4.46
C GLY A 176 -4.10 -2.77 -3.84
N PHE A 177 -3.72 -1.77 -4.62
CA PHE A 177 -2.78 -0.73 -4.23
C PHE A 177 -3.06 0.59 -4.94
N LEU A 178 -2.57 1.67 -4.34
CA LEU A 178 -2.47 3.00 -4.93
C LEU A 178 -0.98 3.31 -5.14
N LYS A 179 -0.60 3.74 -6.35
CA LYS A 179 0.78 4.14 -6.66
C LYS A 179 0.80 5.56 -7.20
N THR A 180 1.77 6.34 -6.72
CA THR A 180 2.08 7.70 -7.17
C THR A 180 3.58 7.83 -7.40
N ALA A 181 3.98 8.74 -8.30
CA ALA A 181 5.40 9.00 -8.59
C ALA A 181 6.05 9.93 -7.54
N CYS A 182 5.27 10.76 -6.86
CA CYS A 182 5.74 11.61 -5.78
C CYS A 182 4.61 11.99 -4.84
N TYR A 183 4.95 12.24 -3.58
CA TYR A 183 4.01 12.61 -2.55
C TYR A 183 4.65 13.58 -1.55
N HIS A 184 3.81 14.37 -0.87
CA HIS A 184 4.20 15.13 0.30
C HIS A 184 3.23 14.81 1.44
N THR A 185 3.76 14.62 2.63
CA THR A 185 2.99 14.32 3.85
C THR A 185 3.00 15.51 4.80
N ALA A 186 1.89 15.72 5.51
CA ALA A 186 1.95 16.33 6.84
C ALA A 186 1.08 15.54 7.79
N VAL A 187 1.54 15.53 9.04
CA VAL A 187 0.95 14.88 10.20
C VAL A 187 0.80 15.87 11.33
#